data_AF-A0A969IG12-F1
#
_entry.id   AF-A0A969IG12-F1
#
_cell.length_a   1.000
_cell.length_b   1.000
_cell.length_c   1.000
_cell.angle_alpha   90.00
_cell.angle_beta   90.00
_cell.angle_gamma   90.00
#
_symmetry.space_group_name_H-M   'P 1'
#
loop_
_entity.id
_entity.type
_entity.pdbx_description
1 polymer ?
#
loop_
_entity_poly.entity_id
_entity_poly.type
_entity_poly.pdbx_seq_one_letter_code
_entity_poly.pdbx_strand_id
1 'polypeptide(L)'
;MNTPLQGGRAMTRWFVAFILLVLPSFALAAKRVALVVGNSAYEHAGNLTNPRNDAVDLAVVLRRFGFDVLEGFDLNKIAFDAALKRLRPIASRV
;
A
#
# COMPACT_ATOMS: atom_id res chain seq x y z
N MET A 1 59.81 -17.86 24.31
CA MET A 1 59.64 -17.11 23.04
C MET A 1 58.32 -17.58 22.46
N ASN A 2 57.20 -17.11 23.04
CA ASN A 2 55.87 -17.65 22.78
C ASN A 2 54.94 -16.44 22.64
N THR A 3 54.54 -16.10 21.42
CA THR A 3 53.52 -15.08 21.17
C THR A 3 52.14 -15.67 21.45
N PRO A 4 51.28 -15.02 22.25
CA PRO A 4 49.97 -15.57 22.56
C PRO A 4 49.01 -15.43 21.38
N LEU A 5 48.12 -16.41 21.27
CA LEU A 5 47.10 -16.57 20.24
C LEU A 5 46.23 -15.30 20.10
N GLN A 6 46.50 -14.47 19.10
CA GLN A 6 45.67 -13.32 18.70
C GLN A 6 44.39 -13.72 17.90
N GLY A 7 44.03 -15.00 17.85
CA GLY A 7 42.96 -15.54 17.00
C GLY A 7 41.53 -15.22 17.44
N GLY A 8 41.29 -14.94 18.73
CA GLY A 8 39.93 -14.74 19.26
C GLY A 8 39.25 -13.47 18.72
N ARG A 9 39.98 -12.37 18.58
CA ARG A 9 39.42 -11.08 18.14
C ARG A 9 39.05 -11.07 16.66
N ALA A 10 39.76 -11.84 15.84
CA ALA A 10 39.42 -12.02 14.43
C ALA A 10 38.14 -12.87 14.30
N MET A 11 38.06 -13.98 15.04
CA MET A 11 36.91 -14.88 15.02
C MET A 11 35.61 -14.18 15.46
N THR A 12 35.66 -13.34 16.49
CA THR A 12 34.51 -12.52 16.90
C THR A 12 34.08 -11.54 15.80
N ARG A 13 35.02 -10.94 15.06
CA ARG A 13 34.71 -10.03 13.95
C ARG A 13 34.03 -10.74 12.79
N TRP A 14 34.49 -11.94 12.46
CA TRP A 14 33.85 -12.76 11.43
C TRP A 14 32.45 -13.21 11.85
N PHE A 15 32.25 -13.56 13.13
CA PHE A 15 30.94 -13.91 13.66
C PHE A 15 29.95 -12.74 13.60
N VAL A 16 30.39 -11.53 13.98
CA VAL A 16 29.56 -10.32 13.91
C VAL A 16 29.27 -9.92 12.46
N ALA A 17 30.24 -10.03 11.56
CA ALA A 17 30.04 -9.78 10.13
C ALA A 17 29.06 -10.78 9.51
N PHE A 18 29.14 -12.06 9.90
CA PHE A 18 28.20 -13.09 9.48
C PHE A 18 26.79 -12.81 9.99
N ILE A 19 26.63 -12.41 11.26
CA ILE A 19 25.31 -12.01 11.81
C ILE A 19 24.75 -10.79 11.06
N LEU A 20 25.58 -9.77 10.78
CA LEU A 20 25.16 -8.59 10.01
C LEU A 20 24.77 -8.91 8.57
N LEU A 21 25.42 -9.90 7.94
CA LEU A 21 25.10 -10.36 6.59
C LEU A 21 23.76 -11.11 6.53
N VAL A 22 23.41 -11.84 7.60
CA VAL A 22 22.24 -12.73 7.64
C VAL A 22 21.00 -12.02 8.22
N LEU A 23 21.12 -10.79 8.72
CA LEU A 23 19.97 -10.02 9.20
C LEU A 23 18.98 -9.75 8.05
N PRO A 24 17.75 -10.30 8.10
CA PRO A 24 16.75 -10.03 7.08
C PRO A 24 16.38 -8.55 7.14
N SER A 25 16.47 -7.87 6.00
CA SER A 25 15.93 -6.53 5.85
C SER A 25 14.41 -6.65 5.85
N PHE A 26 13.75 -6.31 6.96
CA PHE A 26 12.30 -6.17 6.98
C PHE A 26 11.93 -4.98 6.08
N ALA A 27 11.56 -5.27 4.82
CA ALA A 27 10.97 -4.27 3.95
C ALA A 27 9.53 -4.00 4.43
N LEU A 28 9.30 -2.83 5.03
CA LEU A 28 7.94 -2.35 5.28
C LEU A 28 7.26 -2.10 3.92
N ALA A 29 6.32 -2.97 3.54
CA ALA A 29 5.50 -2.74 2.37
C ALA A 29 4.55 -1.55 2.64
N ALA A 30 4.63 -0.52 1.81
CA ALA A 30 3.71 0.61 1.88
C ALA A 30 2.26 0.13 1.66
N LYS A 31 1.33 0.58 2.52
CA LYS A 31 -0.09 0.24 2.39
C LYS A 31 -0.64 0.77 1.07
N ARG A 32 -1.29 -0.10 0.30
CA ARG A 32 -1.93 0.24 -0.98
C ARG A 32 -3.37 0.64 -0.73
N VAL A 33 -3.79 1.80 -1.23
CA VAL A 33 -5.15 2.32 -1.06
C VAL A 33 -5.68 2.83 -2.39
N ALA A 34 -6.99 2.72 -2.64
CA ALA A 34 -7.61 3.22 -3.85
C ALA A 34 -9.00 3.80 -3.56
N LEU A 35 -9.38 4.83 -4.33
CA LEU A 35 -10.74 5.33 -4.41
C LEU A 35 -11.24 5.07 -5.83
N VAL A 36 -12.31 4.27 -5.96
CA VAL A 36 -12.95 3.94 -7.24
C VAL A 36 -14.29 4.65 -7.31
N VAL A 37 -14.54 5.39 -8.39
CA VAL A 37 -15.75 6.18 -8.57
C VAL A 37 -16.46 5.79 -9.86
N GLY A 38 -17.73 5.41 -9.75
CA GLY A 38 -18.61 5.09 -10.88
C GLY A 38 -19.79 6.04 -10.96
N ASN A 39 -19.71 7.06 -11.80
CA ASN A 39 -20.79 8.03 -12.00
C ASN A 39 -21.57 7.71 -13.28
N SER A 40 -22.85 7.40 -13.12
CA SER A 40 -23.78 7.01 -14.18
C SER A 40 -24.92 8.04 -14.30
N ALA A 41 -25.48 8.47 -13.18
CA ALA A 41 -26.66 9.34 -13.10
C ALA A 41 -26.28 10.82 -12.96
N TYR A 42 -25.84 11.45 -14.05
CA TYR A 42 -25.52 12.87 -14.06
C TYR A 42 -26.79 13.75 -14.07
N GLU A 43 -26.79 14.85 -13.32
CA GLU A 43 -27.96 15.75 -13.22
C GLU A 43 -28.23 16.55 -14.51
N HIS A 44 -27.17 16.87 -15.28
CA HIS A 44 -27.26 17.72 -16.48
C HIS A 44 -26.85 17.00 -17.77
N ALA A 45 -26.69 15.68 -17.71
CA ALA A 45 -26.35 14.85 -18.85
C ALA A 45 -27.16 13.55 -18.82
N GLY A 46 -27.25 12.86 -19.96
CA GLY A 46 -27.91 11.56 -20.03
C GLY A 46 -27.22 10.51 -19.15
N ASN A 47 -27.99 9.52 -18.68
CA ASN A 47 -27.46 8.45 -17.85
C ASN A 47 -26.50 7.55 -18.63
N LEU A 48 -25.33 7.25 -18.06
CA LEU A 48 -24.36 6.31 -18.61
C LEU A 48 -24.60 4.90 -18.05
N THR A 49 -24.64 3.89 -18.91
CA THR A 49 -25.05 2.53 -18.50
C THR A 49 -23.98 1.75 -17.74
N ASN A 50 -22.70 2.02 -18.02
CA ASN A 50 -21.58 1.15 -17.61
C ASN A 50 -20.73 1.62 -16.42
N PRO A 51 -20.58 2.92 -16.11
CA PRO A 51 -19.59 3.37 -15.12
C PRO A 51 -19.74 2.74 -13.74
N ARG A 52 -20.98 2.44 -13.30
CA ARG A 52 -21.22 1.74 -12.04
C ARG A 52 -20.69 0.29 -12.09
N ASN A 53 -20.96 -0.45 -13.15
CA ASN A 53 -20.49 -1.83 -13.30
C ASN A 53 -18.97 -1.89 -13.41
N ASP A 54 -18.37 -1.01 -14.23
CA ASP A 54 -16.93 -0.93 -14.39
C ASP A 54 -16.22 -0.61 -13.07
N ALA A 55 -16.78 0.30 -12.28
CA ALA A 55 -16.26 0.64 -10.96
C ALA A 55 -16.31 -0.54 -9.97
N VAL A 56 -17.38 -1.34 -10.00
CA VAL A 56 -17.46 -2.56 -9.18
C VAL A 56 -16.38 -3.57 -9.59
N ASP A 57 -16.22 -3.81 -10.89
CA ASP A 57 -15.23 -4.76 -11.40
C ASP A 57 -13.80 -4.33 -11.06
N LEU A 58 -13.49 -3.05 -11.24
CA LEU A 58 -12.19 -2.48 -10.87
C LEU A 58 -11.94 -2.57 -9.35
N ALA A 59 -12.95 -2.32 -8.53
CA ALA A 59 -12.80 -2.45 -7.08
C ALA A 59 -12.49 -3.89 -6.66
N VAL A 60 -13.16 -4.88 -7.26
CA VAL A 60 -12.87 -6.30 -7.03
C VAL A 60 -11.43 -6.63 -7.39
N VAL A 61 -10.96 -6.19 -8.56
CA VAL A 61 -9.59 -6.42 -9.02
C VAL A 61 -8.57 -5.78 -8.08
N LEU A 62 -8.77 -4.52 -7.69
CA LEU A 62 -7.86 -3.80 -6.80
C LEU A 62 -7.79 -4.44 -5.40
N ARG A 63 -8.93 -4.87 -4.85
CA ARG A 63 -8.96 -5.62 -3.57
C ARG A 63 -8.12 -6.89 -3.66
N ARG A 64 -8.19 -7.63 -4.77
CA ARG A 64 -7.35 -8.84 -5.00
C ARG A 64 -5.85 -8.53 -5.03
N PHE A 65 -5.46 -7.31 -5.44
CA PHE A 65 -4.07 -6.86 -5.43
C PHE A 65 -3.61 -6.23 -4.09
N GLY A 66 -4.41 -6.38 -3.04
CA GLY A 66 -4.07 -5.93 -1.68
C GLY A 66 -4.31 -4.43 -1.46
N PHE A 67 -5.14 -3.79 -2.28
CA PHE A 67 -5.58 -2.41 -2.02
C PHE A 67 -6.71 -2.38 -1.00
N ASP A 68 -6.66 -1.40 -0.10
CA ASP A 68 -7.80 -0.96 0.69
C ASP A 68 -8.65 -0.01 -0.18
N VAL A 69 -9.79 -0.50 -0.66
CA VAL A 69 -10.59 0.18 -1.69
C VAL A 69 -11.84 0.83 -1.07
N LEU A 70 -11.94 2.14 -1.27
CA LEU A 70 -13.16 2.93 -1.09
C LEU A 70 -13.89 3.04 -2.42
N GLU A 71 -15.19 2.77 -2.42
CA GLU A 71 -16.05 2.90 -3.60
C GLU A 71 -17.01 4.08 -3.42
N GLY A 72 -17.34 4.75 -4.52
CA GLY A 72 -18.35 5.80 -4.56
C GLY A 72 -19.11 5.79 -5.88
N PHE A 73 -20.42 5.97 -5.82
CA PHE A 73 -21.26 5.94 -7.01
C PHE A 73 -22.10 7.19 -7.09
N ASP A 74 -22.25 7.71 -8.30
CA ASP A 74 -23.09 8.89 -8.61
C ASP A 74 -22.78 10.07 -7.66
N LEU A 75 -21.48 10.30 -7.42
CA LEU A 75 -21.01 11.33 -6.51
C LEU A 75 -21.08 12.71 -7.17
N ASN A 76 -21.69 13.66 -6.47
CA ASN A 76 -21.48 15.08 -6.74
C ASN A 76 -20.14 15.56 -6.16
N LYS A 77 -19.77 16.81 -6.44
CA LYS A 77 -18.48 17.38 -6.01
C LYS A 77 -18.26 17.30 -4.49
N ILE A 78 -19.30 17.60 -3.70
CA ILE A 78 -19.22 17.60 -2.23
C ILE A 78 -18.97 16.17 -1.72
N ALA A 79 -19.68 15.20 -2.26
CA ALA A 79 -19.55 13.80 -1.89
C ALA A 79 -18.17 13.23 -2.33
N PHE A 80 -17.68 13.63 -3.50
CA PHE A 80 -16.32 13.29 -3.96
C PHE A 80 -15.24 13.86 -3.04
N ASP A 81 -15.32 15.14 -2.67
CA ASP A 81 -14.38 15.78 -1.74
C ASP A 81 -14.38 15.08 -0.37
N ALA A 82 -15.55 14.63 0.09
CA ALA A 82 -15.68 13.84 1.32
C ALA A 82 -15.04 12.44 1.20
N ALA A 83 -15.22 11.77 0.05
CA ALA A 83 -14.57 10.48 -0.22
C ALA A 83 -13.04 10.61 -0.24
N LEU A 84 -12.52 11.67 -0.84
CA LEU A 84 -11.07 11.94 -0.87
C LEU A 84 -10.50 12.18 0.55
N LYS A 85 -11.23 12.93 1.38
CA LYS A 85 -10.86 13.15 2.80
C LYS A 85 -10.85 11.84 3.61
N ARG A 86 -11.74 10.89 3.30
CA ARG A 86 -11.79 9.57 3.95
C ARG A 86 -10.64 8.65 3.50
N LEU A 87 -10.18 8.76 2.26
CA LEU A 87 -9.04 8.00 1.75
C LEU A 87 -7.71 8.43 2.42
N ARG A 88 -7.53 9.73 2.65
CA ARG A 88 -6.28 10.32 3.18
C ARG A 88 -5.72 9.65 4.45
N PRO A 89 -6.48 9.41 5.53
CA PRO A 89 -5.96 8.74 6.74
C PRO A 89 -5.63 7.26 6.53
N ILE A 90 -6.21 6.60 5.50
CA ILE A 90 -5.86 5.21 5.16
C ILE A 90 -4.47 5.16 4.51
N ALA A 91 -4.12 6.20 3.75
CA ALA A 91 -2.83 6.33 3.08
C ALA A 91 -1.68 6.69 4.04
N SER A 92 -1.95 7.40 5.15
CA SER A 92 -0.92 8.01 6.01
C SER A 92 -0.47 7.15 7.20
N ARG A 93 -0.86 5.87 7.28
CA ARG A 93 -0.51 4.97 8.40
C ARG A 93 0.72 4.08 8.11
N VAL A 94 1.73 4.62 7.43
CA VAL A 94 3.02 3.95 7.19
C VAL A 94 4.11 4.74 7.90
#